data_AF-A0A7V9HQ84-F1
#
_entry.id   AF-A0A7V9HQ84-F1
#
_cell.length_a   1.000
_cell.length_b   1.000
_cell.length_c   1.000
_cell.angle_alpha   90.00
_cell.angle_beta   90.00
_cell.angle_gamma   90.00
#
_symmetry.space_group_name_H-M   'P 1'
#
loop_
_entity.id
_entity.type
_entity.pdbx_description
1 polymer ?
#
loop_
_entity_poly.entity_id
_entity_poly.type
_entity_poly.pdbx_seq_one_letter_code
_entity_poly.pdbx_strand_id
1 'polypeptide(L)'
;MFRILGGHLRNNVVGYIALFFALGMGTAWAATELGKNEVRSQNIAKGQVKTPDIGRNAVTTPKVADGSLLRKDFKAGELPGTDITVRTASNNTGFFEVVANCLAGEHAVGGGGFTTSGFIYKNAPVPSTGASPPTGWTVGAAKVDGTPTNSLDAYVLCTGP
;
A
#
# COMPACT_ATOMS: atom_id res chain seq x y z
N MET A 1 9.09 74.94 16.75
CA MET A 1 8.40 73.93 15.91
C MET A 1 7.81 72.77 16.73
N PHE A 2 8.53 72.19 17.70
CA PHE A 2 8.05 71.05 18.52
C PHE A 2 6.83 71.31 19.44
N ARG A 3 6.56 72.55 19.89
CA ARG A 3 5.39 72.88 20.73
C ARG A 3 4.04 72.81 19.99
N ILE A 4 4.05 73.00 18.67
CA ILE A 4 2.83 72.97 17.84
C ILE A 4 2.41 71.51 17.57
N LEU A 5 3.38 70.62 17.34
CA LEU A 5 3.11 69.18 17.21
C LEU A 5 2.53 68.57 18.51
N GLY A 6 3.10 68.90 19.67
CA GLY A 6 2.63 68.34 20.95
C GLY A 6 1.18 68.73 21.31
N GLY A 7 0.75 69.94 20.95
CA GLY A 7 -0.64 70.39 21.10
C GLY A 7 -1.59 69.62 20.18
N HIS A 8 -1.19 69.40 18.92
CA HIS A 8 -2.00 68.69 17.94
C HIS A 8 -2.19 67.21 18.29
N LEU A 9 -1.15 66.56 18.82
CA LEU A 9 -1.18 65.17 19.30
C LEU A 9 -2.10 65.00 20.53
N ARG A 10 -2.10 65.94 21.48
CA ARG A 10 -3.01 65.88 22.65
C ARG A 10 -4.47 66.10 22.28
N ASN A 11 -4.77 67.03 21.37
CA ASN A 11 -6.14 67.32 20.96
C ASN A 11 -6.76 66.23 20.08
N ASN A 12 -5.94 65.48 19.33
CA ASN A 12 -6.40 64.46 18.40
C ASN A 12 -6.03 63.03 18.83
N VAL A 13 -5.73 62.83 20.12
CA VAL A 13 -5.21 61.55 20.63
C VAL A 13 -6.16 60.39 20.35
N VAL A 14 -7.48 60.62 20.49
CA VAL A 14 -8.52 59.63 20.21
C VAL A 14 -8.56 59.26 18.73
N GLY A 15 -8.39 60.24 17.83
CA GLY A 15 -8.36 60.02 16.39
C GLY A 15 -7.13 59.22 15.95
N TYR A 16 -5.95 59.52 16.52
CA TYR A 16 -4.74 58.75 16.24
C TYR A 16 -4.81 57.33 16.81
N ILE A 17 -5.42 57.15 17.98
CA ILE A 17 -5.68 55.82 18.56
C ILE A 17 -6.64 55.04 17.64
N ALA A 18 -7.77 55.64 17.24
CA ALA A 18 -8.72 55.01 16.33
C ALA A 18 -8.07 54.63 14.99
N LEU A 19 -7.21 55.51 14.44
CA LEU A 19 -6.47 55.24 13.22
C LEU A 19 -5.44 54.11 13.40
N PHE A 20 -4.78 54.04 14.55
CA PHE A 20 -3.86 52.96 14.90
C PHE A 20 -4.57 51.61 15.04
N PHE A 21 -5.76 51.58 15.66
CA PHE A 21 -6.56 50.35 15.71
C PHE A 21 -7.11 49.97 14.33
N ALA A 22 -7.63 50.94 13.56
CA ALA A 22 -8.20 50.72 12.24
C ALA A 22 -7.17 50.25 11.20
N LEU A 23 -5.94 50.79 11.24
CA LEU A 23 -4.87 50.43 10.29
C LEU A 23 -3.91 49.37 10.81
N GLY A 24 -3.70 49.31 12.13
CA GLY A 24 -2.65 48.51 12.75
C GLY A 24 -3.11 47.15 13.27
N MET A 25 -4.38 46.98 13.67
CA MET A 25 -4.85 45.71 14.25
C MET A 25 -5.67 44.83 13.31
N GLY A 26 -6.15 45.35 12.18
CA GLY A 26 -7.08 44.64 11.30
C GLY A 26 -6.46 43.61 10.35
N THR A 27 -5.17 43.70 10.03
CA THR A 27 -4.58 42.95 8.89
C THR A 27 -3.39 42.06 9.25
N ALA A 28 -2.76 42.26 10.40
CA ALA A 28 -1.52 41.55 10.74
C ALA A 28 -1.74 40.20 11.43
N TRP A 29 -2.86 40.03 12.15
CA TRP A 29 -3.05 38.87 13.03
C TRP A 29 -3.49 37.58 12.31
N ALA A 30 -3.92 37.69 11.04
CA ALA A 30 -4.20 36.52 10.20
C ALA A 30 -2.96 36.06 9.40
N ALA A 31 -1.92 36.89 9.31
CA ALA A 31 -0.73 36.64 8.49
C ALA A 31 0.47 36.08 9.27
N THR A 32 0.40 36.02 10.61
CA THR A 32 1.55 35.65 11.45
C THR A 32 1.63 34.16 11.81
N GLU A 33 0.64 33.35 11.43
CA GLU A 33 0.60 31.91 11.81
C GLU A 33 1.29 30.98 10.79
N LEU A 34 1.70 31.50 9.64
CA LEU A 34 2.29 30.73 8.55
C LEU A 34 3.77 31.10 8.38
N GLY A 35 4.65 30.11 8.49
CA GLY A 35 6.04 30.25 8.04
C GLY A 35 6.09 30.55 6.54
N LYS A 36 7.21 31.12 6.06
CA LYS A 36 7.41 31.32 4.61
C LYS A 36 7.26 30.00 3.87
N ASN A 37 6.40 29.97 2.85
CA ASN A 37 6.11 28.80 2.01
C ASN A 37 5.44 27.62 2.74
N GLU A 38 4.71 27.86 3.84
CA GLU A 38 3.97 26.81 4.54
C GLU A 38 2.50 26.76 4.12
N VAL A 39 1.98 25.54 3.91
CA VAL A 39 0.54 25.25 3.88
C VAL A 39 0.27 24.13 4.87
N ARG A 40 -0.32 24.47 6.01
CA ARG A 40 -0.75 23.50 7.05
C ARG A 40 -2.18 23.03 6.80
N SER A 41 -2.57 21.90 7.40
CA SER A 41 -3.92 21.31 7.25
C SER A 41 -5.06 22.26 7.62
N GLN A 42 -4.87 23.15 8.60
CA GLN A 42 -5.87 24.15 8.99
C GLN A 42 -6.21 25.16 7.89
N ASN A 43 -5.33 25.30 6.90
CA ASN A 43 -5.52 26.20 5.76
C ASN A 43 -6.23 25.51 4.58
N ILE A 44 -6.46 24.20 4.67
CA ILE A 44 -7.12 23.41 3.64
C ILE A 44 -8.41 22.86 4.23
N ALA A 45 -9.55 23.36 3.79
CA ALA A 45 -10.82 22.79 4.22
C ALA A 45 -10.95 21.33 3.73
N LYS A 46 -11.69 20.51 4.48
CA LYS A 46 -11.87 19.09 4.15
C LYS A 46 -12.45 18.92 2.75
N GLY A 47 -11.84 18.04 1.96
CA GLY A 47 -12.27 17.74 0.58
C GLY A 47 -11.97 18.83 -0.46
N GLN A 48 -11.16 19.86 -0.12
CA GLN A 48 -10.84 20.91 -1.09
C GLN A 48 -9.82 20.51 -2.14
N VAL A 49 -8.91 19.57 -1.85
CA VAL A 49 -7.97 19.04 -2.84
C VAL A 49 -8.72 18.07 -3.75
N LYS A 50 -8.96 18.50 -4.99
CA LYS A 50 -9.68 17.76 -6.04
C LYS A 50 -8.71 17.27 -7.09
N THR A 51 -9.19 16.44 -8.02
CA THR A 51 -8.39 15.89 -9.12
C THR A 51 -7.61 16.94 -9.92
N PRO A 52 -8.17 18.12 -10.27
CA PRO A 52 -7.41 19.14 -11.00
C PRO A 52 -6.25 19.76 -10.21
N ASP A 53 -6.30 19.71 -8.87
CA ASP A 53 -5.24 20.24 -8.00
C ASP A 53 -4.04 19.28 -7.90
N ILE A 54 -4.22 18.02 -8.32
CA ILE A 54 -3.19 16.98 -8.34
C ILE A 54 -2.74 16.77 -9.78
N GLY A 55 -1.53 17.24 -10.11
CA GLY A 55 -0.93 17.01 -11.42
C GLY A 55 -0.82 15.52 -11.77
N ARG A 56 -0.73 15.21 -13.07
CA ARG A 56 -0.47 13.83 -13.53
C ARG A 56 0.84 13.33 -12.92
N ASN A 57 0.83 12.09 -12.42
CA ASN A 57 1.97 11.47 -11.73
C ASN A 57 2.49 12.24 -10.51
N ALA A 58 1.68 13.12 -9.91
CA ALA A 58 2.11 13.89 -8.75
C ALA A 58 2.21 13.05 -7.48
N VAL A 59 1.45 11.94 -7.36
CA VAL A 59 1.55 10.98 -6.26
C VAL A 59 2.27 9.74 -6.78
N THR A 60 3.56 9.63 -6.45
CA THR A 60 4.43 8.51 -6.85
C THR A 60 4.67 7.59 -5.66
N THR A 61 5.27 6.41 -5.89
CA THR A 61 5.57 5.42 -4.85
C THR A 61 6.21 6.00 -3.59
N PRO A 62 7.25 6.86 -3.66
CA PRO A 62 7.87 7.42 -2.46
C PRO A 62 6.97 8.38 -1.64
N LYS A 63 5.85 8.84 -2.20
CA LYS A 63 4.87 9.72 -1.52
C LYS A 63 3.76 8.95 -0.81
N VAL A 64 3.71 7.64 -0.99
CA VAL A 64 2.75 6.75 -0.35
C VAL A 64 3.51 5.92 0.67
N ALA A 65 3.07 5.95 1.92
CA ALA A 65 3.69 5.14 2.96
C ALA A 65 3.37 3.65 2.73
N ASP A 66 4.36 2.78 2.92
CA ASP A 66 4.18 1.34 2.75
C ASP A 66 3.09 0.80 3.68
N GLY A 67 2.19 -0.02 3.12
CA GLY A 67 1.04 -0.58 3.85
C GLY A 67 -0.08 0.40 4.18
N SER A 68 0.00 1.66 3.76
CA SER A 68 -1.05 2.66 4.03
C SER A 68 -2.31 2.50 3.19
N LEU A 69 -2.20 1.88 2.00
CA LEU A 69 -3.34 1.58 1.13
C LEU A 69 -3.89 0.18 1.45
N LEU A 70 -5.15 0.14 1.85
CA LEU A 70 -5.87 -1.06 2.24
C LEU A 70 -6.81 -1.52 1.14
N ARG A 71 -7.27 -2.78 1.21
CA ARG A 71 -8.23 -3.33 0.23
C ARG A 71 -9.50 -2.50 0.06
N LYS A 72 -9.95 -1.81 1.11
CA LYS A 72 -11.12 -0.93 1.08
C LYS A 72 -10.92 0.37 0.29
N ASP A 73 -9.66 0.74 0.00
CA ASP A 73 -9.31 1.96 -0.72
C ASP A 73 -9.37 1.75 -2.25
N PHE A 74 -9.54 0.51 -2.69
CA PHE A 74 -9.69 0.10 -4.09
C PHE A 74 -11.06 -0.51 -4.33
N LYS A 75 -11.65 -0.26 -5.50
CA LYS A 75 -12.85 -1.01 -5.92
C LYS A 75 -12.45 -2.42 -6.34
N ALA A 76 -13.44 -3.32 -6.33
CA ALA A 76 -13.24 -4.68 -6.81
C ALA A 76 -12.74 -4.66 -8.27
N GLY A 77 -11.62 -5.33 -8.54
CA GLY A 77 -11.00 -5.40 -9.86
C GLY A 77 -10.11 -4.22 -10.24
N GLU A 78 -9.89 -3.22 -9.37
CA GLU A 78 -8.96 -2.11 -9.64
C GLU A 78 -7.50 -2.46 -9.33
N LEU A 79 -7.27 -3.43 -8.44
CA LEU A 79 -5.93 -3.98 -8.25
C LEU A 79 -5.58 -4.81 -9.49
N PRO A 80 -4.46 -4.53 -10.19
CA PRO A 80 -4.01 -5.41 -11.25
C PRO A 80 -3.92 -6.81 -10.67
N GLY A 81 -4.59 -7.77 -11.32
CA GLY A 81 -4.53 -9.16 -10.91
C GLY A 81 -3.08 -9.55 -10.81
N THR A 82 -2.65 -10.03 -9.65
CA THR A 82 -1.26 -10.44 -9.47
C THR A 82 -0.96 -11.48 -10.54
N ASP A 83 0.08 -11.28 -11.34
CA ASP A 83 0.42 -12.22 -12.41
C ASP A 83 0.57 -13.62 -11.80
N ILE A 84 -0.32 -14.53 -12.17
CA ILE A 84 -0.29 -15.92 -11.71
C ILE A 84 0.42 -16.75 -12.76
N THR A 85 1.58 -17.26 -12.41
CA THR A 85 2.32 -18.23 -13.21
C THR A 85 2.06 -19.63 -12.67
N VAL A 86 1.88 -20.60 -13.56
CA VAL A 86 1.75 -22.01 -13.17
C VAL A 86 3.09 -22.68 -13.37
N ARG A 87 3.61 -23.35 -12.34
CA ARG A 87 4.84 -24.14 -12.41
C ARG A 87 4.54 -25.57 -12.06
N THR A 88 5.14 -26.50 -12.79
CA THR A 88 4.89 -27.94 -12.65
C THR A 88 6.16 -28.68 -12.28
N ALA A 89 6.00 -29.79 -11.57
CA ALA A 89 7.05 -30.76 -11.29
C ALA A 89 6.47 -32.15 -11.53
N SER A 90 7.16 -32.95 -12.33
CA SER A 90 6.67 -34.25 -12.81
C SER A 90 7.69 -35.34 -12.46
N ASN A 91 7.21 -36.46 -11.95
CA ASN A 91 8.01 -37.67 -11.78
C ASN A 91 7.27 -38.91 -12.26
N ASN A 92 7.94 -39.72 -13.08
CA ASN A 92 7.31 -40.84 -13.79
C ASN A 92 7.70 -42.22 -13.26
N THR A 93 8.45 -42.32 -12.16
CA THR A 93 8.79 -43.63 -11.55
C THR A 93 9.18 -43.50 -10.09
N GLY A 94 8.47 -44.18 -9.18
CA GLY A 94 9.02 -44.53 -7.87
C GLY A 94 9.02 -43.42 -6.81
N PHE A 95 8.13 -42.44 -6.91
CA PHE A 95 8.01 -41.35 -5.93
C PHE A 95 6.73 -41.45 -5.10
N PHE A 96 6.87 -41.09 -3.82
CA PHE A 96 5.75 -40.87 -2.90
C PHE A 96 5.30 -39.42 -2.85
N GLU A 97 6.21 -38.47 -3.13
CA GLU A 97 5.95 -37.04 -3.00
C GLU A 97 6.76 -36.24 -4.03
N VAL A 98 6.14 -35.20 -4.57
CA VAL A 98 6.74 -34.25 -5.53
C VAL A 98 6.38 -32.84 -5.09
N VAL A 99 7.36 -31.95 -5.16
CA VAL A 99 7.20 -30.53 -4.81
C VAL A 99 7.37 -29.68 -6.06
N ALA A 100 6.34 -28.91 -6.41
CA ALA A 100 6.43 -27.84 -7.39
C ALA A 100 6.79 -26.53 -6.67
N ASN A 101 7.83 -25.84 -7.12
CA ASN A 101 8.37 -24.65 -6.44
C ASN A 101 8.16 -23.39 -7.28
N CYS A 102 7.91 -22.28 -6.59
CA CYS A 102 7.98 -20.94 -7.15
C CYS A 102 9.42 -20.44 -7.26
N LEU A 103 9.65 -19.42 -8.08
CA LEU A 103 10.98 -18.79 -8.16
C LEU A 103 11.25 -17.91 -6.94
N ALA A 104 12.51 -17.48 -6.80
CA ALA A 104 12.90 -16.55 -5.76
C ALA A 104 12.09 -15.25 -5.86
N GLY A 105 11.48 -14.85 -4.75
CA GLY A 105 10.62 -13.66 -4.66
C GLY A 105 9.15 -13.90 -5.01
N GLU A 106 8.78 -15.08 -5.49
CA GLU A 106 7.38 -15.44 -5.72
C GLU A 106 6.75 -16.13 -4.49
N HIS A 107 5.42 -16.06 -4.38
CA HIS A 107 4.63 -16.74 -3.36
C HIS A 107 3.64 -17.73 -3.99
N ALA A 108 3.46 -18.89 -3.35
CA ALA A 108 2.47 -19.86 -3.72
C ALA A 108 1.09 -19.43 -3.21
N VAL A 109 0.11 -19.29 -4.10
CA VAL A 109 -1.28 -18.97 -3.74
C VAL A 109 -2.20 -20.19 -3.81
N GLY A 110 -1.68 -21.30 -4.30
CA GLY A 110 -2.38 -22.58 -4.38
C GLY A 110 -1.57 -23.59 -5.17
N GLY A 111 -2.11 -24.79 -5.28
CA GLY A 111 -1.51 -25.85 -6.08
C GLY A 111 -2.30 -27.14 -5.96
N GLY A 112 -1.76 -28.18 -6.58
CA GLY A 112 -2.38 -29.48 -6.61
C GLY A 112 -1.54 -30.45 -7.42
N GLY A 113 -2.10 -31.62 -7.67
CA GLY A 113 -1.45 -32.58 -8.54
C GLY A 113 -2.42 -33.62 -9.04
N PHE A 114 -1.91 -34.48 -9.91
CA PHE A 114 -2.64 -35.62 -10.42
C PHE A 114 -1.72 -36.83 -10.51
N THR A 115 -2.33 -38.02 -10.44
CA THR A 115 -1.66 -39.29 -10.67
C THR A 115 -2.59 -40.19 -11.46
N THR A 116 -2.02 -40.97 -12.37
CA THR A 116 -2.75 -42.02 -13.12
C THR A 116 -2.56 -43.40 -12.51
N SER A 117 -1.75 -43.54 -11.46
CA SER A 117 -1.27 -44.83 -10.95
C SER A 117 -1.31 -44.94 -9.42
N GLY A 118 -2.35 -44.36 -8.81
CA GLY A 118 -2.59 -44.40 -7.37
C GLY A 118 -3.64 -43.39 -6.95
N PHE A 119 -3.61 -42.99 -5.68
CA PHE A 119 -4.41 -41.91 -5.13
C PHE A 119 -3.51 -40.87 -4.46
N ILE A 120 -3.96 -39.62 -4.44
CA ILE A 120 -3.29 -38.53 -3.73
C ILE A 120 -3.64 -38.63 -2.25
N TYR A 121 -2.64 -38.73 -1.39
CA TYR A 121 -2.80 -38.76 0.06
C TYR A 121 -2.30 -37.47 0.74
N LYS A 122 -1.55 -36.61 0.02
CA LYS A 122 -1.02 -35.36 0.55
C LYS A 122 -1.17 -34.25 -0.49
N ASN A 123 -1.68 -33.10 -0.06
CA ASN A 123 -1.84 -31.91 -0.87
C ASN A 123 -1.69 -30.68 0.04
N ALA A 124 -0.54 -30.01 0.01
CA ALA A 124 -0.25 -28.95 0.98
C ALA A 124 0.73 -27.89 0.44
N PRO A 125 0.64 -26.64 0.92
CA PRO A 125 1.68 -25.63 0.67
C PRO A 125 3.00 -26.00 1.35
N VAL A 126 4.11 -25.47 0.82
CA VAL A 126 5.46 -25.60 1.38
C VAL A 126 6.05 -24.20 1.61
N PRO A 127 6.43 -23.81 2.85
CA PRO A 127 6.17 -24.53 4.11
C PRO A 127 4.69 -24.60 4.49
N SER A 128 4.28 -25.67 5.18
CA SER A 128 2.88 -25.91 5.59
C SER A 128 2.51 -25.31 6.95
N THR A 129 3.46 -24.65 7.63
CA THR A 129 3.34 -24.23 9.03
C THR A 129 2.74 -22.83 9.21
N GLY A 130 2.43 -22.12 8.12
CA GLY A 130 1.87 -20.75 8.17
C GLY A 130 2.82 -19.68 8.74
N ALA A 131 4.03 -20.05 9.15
CA ALA A 131 5.03 -19.14 9.73
C ALA A 131 5.68 -18.22 8.69
N SER A 132 5.70 -18.65 7.43
CA SER A 132 6.18 -17.88 6.28
C SER A 132 5.21 -18.06 5.11
N PRO A 133 5.12 -17.08 4.19
CA PRO A 133 4.41 -17.27 2.94
C PRO A 133 4.92 -18.53 2.23
N PRO A 134 4.02 -19.40 1.75
CA PRO A 134 4.45 -20.60 1.06
C PRO A 134 5.14 -20.23 -0.27
N THR A 135 6.17 -20.98 -0.64
CA THR A 135 6.96 -20.80 -1.86
C THR A 135 6.89 -22.02 -2.78
N GLY A 136 6.12 -23.03 -2.40
CA GLY A 136 5.90 -24.22 -3.20
C GLY A 136 4.64 -24.95 -2.79
N TRP A 137 4.37 -26.02 -3.50
CA TRP A 137 3.25 -26.91 -3.26
C TRP A 137 3.69 -28.34 -3.37
N THR A 138 3.35 -29.14 -2.37
CA THR A 138 3.67 -30.56 -2.32
C THR A 138 2.45 -31.42 -2.56
N VAL A 139 2.65 -32.47 -3.35
CA VAL A 139 1.66 -33.50 -3.63
C VAL A 139 2.29 -34.86 -3.35
N GLY A 140 1.62 -35.67 -2.55
CA GLY A 140 2.00 -37.04 -2.29
C GLY A 140 0.95 -38.02 -2.79
N ALA A 141 1.39 -39.10 -3.43
CA ALA A 141 0.52 -40.13 -3.96
C ALA A 141 1.10 -41.54 -3.75
N ALA A 142 0.23 -42.52 -3.57
CA ALA A 142 0.58 -43.93 -3.38
C ALA A 142 -0.48 -44.84 -4.00
N LYS A 143 -0.12 -46.10 -4.25
CA LYS A 143 -1.07 -47.17 -4.57
C LYS A 143 -1.70 -47.74 -3.30
N VAL A 144 -2.78 -48.51 -3.45
CA VAL A 144 -3.48 -49.16 -2.33
C VAL A 144 -2.62 -50.14 -1.54
N ASP A 145 -1.57 -50.67 -2.18
CA ASP A 145 -0.58 -51.55 -1.56
C ASP A 145 0.54 -50.78 -0.83
N GLY A 146 0.44 -49.44 -0.76
CA GLY A 146 1.45 -48.58 -0.14
C GLY A 146 2.73 -48.41 -0.96
N THR A 147 2.77 -48.92 -2.20
CA THR A 147 3.92 -48.71 -3.10
C THR A 147 3.83 -47.35 -3.80
N PRO A 148 4.97 -46.79 -4.26
CA PRO A 148 4.96 -45.51 -4.95
C PRO A 148 4.21 -45.58 -6.28
N THR A 149 3.72 -44.43 -6.71
CA THR A 149 3.08 -44.28 -8.01
C THR A 149 4.13 -44.29 -9.13
N ASN A 150 3.69 -44.62 -10.34
CA ASN A 150 4.48 -44.60 -11.56
C ASN A 150 4.23 -43.31 -12.38
N SER A 151 3.50 -42.34 -11.82
CA SER A 151 3.19 -41.06 -12.45
C SER A 151 2.64 -40.16 -11.36
N LEU A 152 3.37 -39.10 -11.07
CA LEU A 152 2.96 -38.07 -10.12
C LEU A 152 3.39 -36.71 -10.66
N ASP A 153 2.38 -35.90 -10.96
CA ASP A 153 2.52 -34.54 -11.43
C ASP A 153 1.99 -33.59 -10.35
N ALA A 154 2.81 -32.62 -9.96
CA ALA A 154 2.46 -31.54 -9.06
C ALA A 154 2.50 -30.21 -9.82
N TYR A 155 1.63 -29.28 -9.44
CA TYR A 155 1.65 -27.91 -9.90
C TYR A 155 1.47 -26.93 -8.74
N VAL A 156 2.05 -25.76 -8.89
CA VAL A 156 1.90 -24.63 -7.98
C VAL A 156 1.50 -23.39 -8.77
N LEU A 157 0.59 -22.61 -8.19
CA LEU A 157 0.19 -21.29 -8.66
C LEU A 157 1.08 -20.28 -7.95
N CYS A 158 2.00 -19.68 -8.68
CA CYS A 158 2.97 -18.72 -8.16
C CYS A 158 2.57 -17.32 -8.54
N THR A 159 2.73 -16.40 -7.60
CA THR A 159 2.43 -15.00 -7.79
C THR A 159 3.68 -14.17 -7.54
N GLY A 160 3.88 -13.14 -8.37
CA GLY A 160 5.01 -12.22 -8.24
C GLY A 160 4.97 -11.41 -6.93
N PRO A 161 6.11 -10.79 -6.56
CA PRO A 161 6.19 -9.88 -5.43
C PRO A 161 5.31 -8.63 -5.58
#